data_AF-A0A355SDK6-F1
#
_entry.id   AF-A0A355SDK6-F1
#
_cell.length_a   1.000
_cell.length_b   1.000
_cell.length_c   1.000
_cell.angle_alpha   90.00
_cell.angle_beta   90.00
_cell.angle_gamma   90.00
#
_symmetry.space_group_name_H-M   'P 1'
#
loop_
_entity.id
_entity.type
_entity.pdbx_description
1 polymer ?
#
loop_
_entity_poly.entity_id
_entity_poly.type
_entity_poly.pdbx_seq_one_letter_code
_entity_poly.pdbx_strand_id
1 'polypeptide(L)'
;AWLFKNETKVTQAEISQLNNKEAYPVITTTSPYTGQFDRGEDPSIAESMIRMPEGGAIAVVAPSRGGPSSGQEEILSQFWENGLGKKVSGGAALSLLKASLIPRATASPSAHLLACELNFLGDPTLGLRETAPRTPAVKGPRELPPGNLSLIIESDAPHSIVSLQDDFGLYAVTLSDESGNVVFPLNVVEESTITITVSGPEYNAVTLTIPVR
;
A
#
# COMPACT_ATOMS: atom_id res chain seq x y z
N ALA A 1 20.51 8.58 9.77
CA ALA A 1 20.26 7.97 11.10
C ALA A 1 19.05 8.63 11.73
N TRP A 2 18.27 7.90 12.52
CA TRP A 2 17.33 8.49 13.47
C TRP A 2 18.05 8.79 14.77
N LEU A 3 17.85 9.98 15.32
CA LEU A 3 18.39 10.39 16.61
C LEU A 3 17.23 10.54 17.59
N PHE A 4 17.26 9.75 18.65
CA PHE A 4 16.28 9.84 19.73
C PHE A 4 16.70 10.91 20.74
N LYS A 5 15.74 11.37 21.56
CA LYS A 5 15.98 12.42 22.58
C LYS A 5 17.04 12.03 23.62
N ASN A 6 17.28 10.75 23.83
CA ASN A 6 18.29 10.19 24.72
C ASN A 6 19.66 9.97 24.03
N GLU A 7 19.88 10.59 22.87
CA GLU A 7 21.08 10.46 22.05
C GLU A 7 21.34 9.07 21.44
N THR A 8 20.46 8.08 21.70
CA THR A 8 20.48 6.81 20.97
C THR A 8 20.26 7.06 19.49
N LYS A 9 21.06 6.39 18.67
CA LYS A 9 20.96 6.47 17.21
C LYS A 9 20.50 5.12 16.65
N VAL A 10 19.59 5.18 15.70
CA VAL A 10 19.32 4.07 14.79
C VAL A 10 19.95 4.42 13.45
N THR A 11 20.93 3.63 13.06
CA THR A 11 21.69 3.73 11.81
C THR A 11 21.39 2.52 10.93
N GLN A 12 22.05 2.44 9.78
CA GLN A 12 21.98 1.25 8.93
C GLN A 12 22.44 -0.02 9.66
N ALA A 13 23.38 0.08 10.61
CA ALA A 13 23.84 -1.06 11.39
C ALA A 13 22.72 -1.65 12.25
N GLU A 14 21.94 -0.82 12.95
CA GLU A 14 20.79 -1.29 13.73
C GLU A 14 19.67 -1.82 12.83
N ILE A 15 19.43 -1.17 11.67
CA ILE A 15 18.43 -1.65 10.70
C ILE A 15 18.79 -3.04 10.18
N SER A 16 20.07 -3.31 9.94
CA SER A 16 20.54 -4.62 9.45
C SER A 16 20.30 -5.77 10.42
N GLN A 17 19.98 -5.48 11.69
CA GLN A 17 19.69 -6.46 12.72
C GLN A 17 18.18 -6.70 12.93
N LEU A 18 17.32 -5.98 12.21
CA LEU A 18 15.88 -6.20 12.28
C LEU A 18 15.52 -7.59 11.76
N ASN A 19 14.63 -8.27 12.48
CA ASN A 19 14.21 -9.65 12.21
C ASN A 19 12.68 -9.77 12.04
N ASN A 20 12.01 -8.68 11.66
CA ASN A 20 10.56 -8.58 11.50
C ASN A 20 10.07 -9.09 10.14
N LYS A 21 10.63 -10.21 9.67
CA LYS A 21 10.18 -10.89 8.44
C LYS A 21 8.68 -11.15 8.53
N GLU A 22 7.96 -10.85 7.44
CA GLU A 22 6.48 -10.94 7.34
C GLU A 22 5.69 -9.96 8.25
N ALA A 23 6.37 -9.10 9.01
CA ALA A 23 5.76 -8.11 9.92
C ALA A 23 6.29 -6.71 9.63
N TYR A 24 6.09 -6.23 8.40
CA TYR A 24 6.62 -4.95 7.91
C TYR A 24 5.66 -3.78 8.24
N PRO A 25 6.03 -2.84 9.13
CA PRO A 25 5.18 -1.70 9.47
C PRO A 25 5.20 -0.61 8.39
N VAL A 26 4.17 0.24 8.42
CA VAL A 26 4.21 1.58 7.82
C VAL A 26 4.65 2.56 8.90
N ILE A 27 5.68 3.37 8.62
CA ILE A 27 6.26 4.30 9.59
C ILE A 27 5.98 5.74 9.16
N THR A 28 5.68 6.61 10.11
CA THR A 28 5.73 8.06 9.91
C THR A 28 6.83 8.63 10.81
N THR A 29 7.55 9.65 10.35
CA THR A 29 8.58 10.29 11.16
C THR A 29 8.55 11.80 10.99
N THR A 30 8.77 12.53 12.07
CA THR A 30 8.94 14.00 12.10
C THR A 30 10.41 14.41 12.11
N SER A 31 11.32 13.44 12.08
CA SER A 31 12.74 13.72 12.15
C SER A 31 13.24 14.31 10.82
N PRO A 32 13.92 15.48 10.86
CA PRO A 32 14.50 16.11 9.68
C PRO A 32 15.39 15.17 8.86
N TYR A 33 15.37 15.34 7.53
CA TYR A 33 16.28 14.68 6.57
C TYR A 33 16.22 13.14 6.56
N THR A 34 15.23 12.53 7.20
CA THR A 34 15.17 11.07 7.30
C THR A 34 14.74 10.39 6.00
N GLY A 35 14.04 11.12 5.14
CA GLY A 35 13.71 10.73 3.76
C GLY A 35 14.50 11.52 2.72
N GLN A 36 15.72 11.97 3.03
CA GLN A 36 16.57 12.72 2.09
C GLN A 36 17.23 11.77 1.06
N PHE A 37 16.46 11.31 0.09
CA PHE A 37 16.90 10.33 -0.93
C PHE A 37 17.84 10.87 -2.01
N ASP A 38 18.23 12.16 -1.93
CA ASP A 38 19.00 12.85 -2.95
C ASP A 38 20.34 13.44 -2.44
N ARG A 39 20.78 13.07 -1.23
CA ARG A 39 21.98 13.66 -0.59
C ARG A 39 23.32 13.18 -1.16
N GLY A 40 23.33 12.26 -2.13
CA GLY A 40 24.55 11.64 -2.66
C GLY A 40 25.19 10.57 -1.75
N GLU A 41 24.89 10.59 -0.44
CA GLU A 41 25.13 9.48 0.49
C GLU A 41 23.86 8.60 0.56
N ASP A 42 23.71 7.70 -0.42
CA ASP A 42 22.65 6.67 -0.46
C ASP A 42 23.04 5.50 0.47
N PRO A 43 22.14 4.92 1.28
CA PRO A 43 20.74 5.31 1.53
C PRO A 43 20.50 6.24 2.72
N SER A 44 19.47 7.09 2.60
CA SER A 44 18.82 7.74 3.75
C SER A 44 18.28 6.68 4.73
N ILE A 45 17.95 7.09 5.97
CA ILE A 45 17.48 6.10 6.96
C ILE A 45 16.12 5.49 6.56
N ALA A 46 15.24 6.27 5.93
CA ALA A 46 13.98 5.74 5.40
C ALA A 46 14.21 4.77 4.23
N GLU A 47 15.13 5.08 3.31
CA GLU A 47 15.52 4.14 2.24
C GLU A 47 16.13 2.86 2.79
N SER A 48 16.94 2.97 3.84
CA SER A 48 17.53 1.81 4.51
C SER A 48 16.46 0.88 5.07
N MET A 49 15.38 1.44 5.64
CA MET A 49 14.26 0.64 6.16
C MET A 49 13.46 -0.06 5.06
N ILE A 50 13.20 0.59 3.92
CA ILE A 50 12.39 -0.01 2.85
C ILE A 50 13.19 -0.95 1.95
N ARG A 51 14.52 -0.81 1.91
CA ARG A 51 15.41 -1.66 1.09
C ARG A 51 16.00 -2.85 1.86
N MET A 52 15.76 -2.94 3.18
CA MET A 52 16.30 -4.03 4.00
C MET A 52 15.68 -5.37 3.58
N PRO A 53 16.47 -6.36 3.13
CA PRO A 53 15.93 -7.66 2.77
C PRO A 53 15.34 -8.37 3.99
N GLU A 54 14.14 -8.91 3.84
CA GLU A 54 13.43 -9.68 4.88
C GLU A 54 13.23 -8.96 6.23
N GLY A 55 13.36 -7.63 6.27
CA GLY A 55 13.19 -6.82 7.48
C GLY A 55 12.86 -5.36 7.15
N GLY A 56 12.79 -4.51 8.17
CA GLY A 56 12.57 -3.08 7.96
C GLY A 56 11.09 -2.70 7.85
N ALA A 57 10.73 -1.84 6.91
CA ALA A 57 9.38 -1.27 6.77
C ALA A 57 8.83 -1.45 5.35
N ILE A 58 7.50 -1.61 5.22
CA ILE A 58 6.85 -1.72 3.90
C ILE A 58 6.68 -0.35 3.24
N ALA A 59 6.55 0.71 4.05
CA ALA A 59 6.54 2.09 3.62
C ALA A 59 6.93 3.05 4.74
N VAL A 60 7.45 4.22 4.37
CA VAL A 60 7.80 5.30 5.31
C VAL A 60 7.32 6.64 4.78
N VAL A 61 6.58 7.40 5.58
CA VAL A 61 6.35 8.83 5.35
C VAL A 61 7.40 9.63 6.10
N ALA A 62 8.29 10.30 5.35
CA ALA A 62 9.45 10.98 5.92
C ALA A 62 9.69 12.37 5.30
N PRO A 63 10.17 13.35 6.09
CA PRO A 63 10.70 14.60 5.59
C PRO A 63 12.01 14.39 4.84
N SER A 64 12.08 14.91 3.63
CA SER A 64 13.30 14.95 2.80
C SER A 64 14.24 16.11 3.17
N ARG A 65 13.76 17.08 3.95
CA ARG A 65 14.46 18.30 4.36
C ARG A 65 14.23 18.57 5.85
N GLY A 66 14.63 19.75 6.32
CA GLY A 66 14.55 20.16 7.73
C GLY A 66 13.45 21.15 8.09
N GLY A 67 12.46 21.40 7.21
CA GLY A 67 11.30 22.27 7.46
C GLY A 67 10.33 21.71 8.52
N PRO A 68 9.29 22.48 8.93
CA PRO A 68 9.14 22.91 10.32
C PRO A 68 8.60 21.88 11.32
N SER A 69 9.16 21.94 12.54
CA SER A 69 9.10 20.92 13.59
C SER A 69 7.92 21.00 14.59
N SER A 70 7.13 22.08 14.61
CA SER A 70 6.06 22.24 15.62
C SER A 70 4.63 21.95 15.11
N GLY A 71 4.47 21.65 13.82
CA GLY A 71 3.17 21.25 13.23
C GLY A 71 3.21 19.90 12.52
N GLN A 72 4.40 19.29 12.37
CA GLN A 72 4.56 18.02 11.66
C GLN A 72 3.85 16.86 12.35
N GLU A 73 3.82 16.82 13.69
CA GLU A 73 3.12 15.77 14.43
C GLU A 73 1.62 15.78 14.14
N GLU A 74 0.97 16.94 14.30
CA GLU A 74 -0.46 17.13 14.01
C GLU A 74 -0.79 16.82 12.54
N ILE A 75 0.09 17.23 11.62
CA ILE A 75 -0.11 17.01 10.19
C ILE A 75 0.04 15.54 9.82
N LEU A 76 0.99 14.80 10.40
CA LEU A 76 1.13 13.37 10.16
C LEU A 76 0.00 12.55 10.79
N SER A 77 -0.68 13.03 11.83
CA SER A 77 -1.94 12.41 12.27
C SER A 77 -3.00 12.41 11.16
N GLN A 78 -3.07 13.47 10.35
CA GLN A 78 -4.00 13.52 9.22
C GLN A 78 -3.67 12.48 8.13
N PHE A 79 -2.43 12.03 8.02
CA PHE A 79 -2.10 10.91 7.12
C PHE A 79 -2.83 9.64 7.57
N TRP A 80 -2.77 9.34 8.87
CA TRP A 80 -3.46 8.18 9.43
C TRP A 80 -4.97 8.33 9.41
N GLU A 81 -5.52 9.50 9.74
CA GLU A 81 -6.96 9.78 9.64
C GLU A 81 -7.49 9.60 8.21
N ASN A 82 -6.74 10.08 7.21
CA ASN A 82 -7.11 9.88 5.81
C ASN A 82 -6.98 8.42 5.41
N GLY A 83 -5.85 7.78 5.67
CA GLY A 83 -5.58 6.42 5.21
C GLY A 83 -6.46 5.38 5.87
N LEU A 84 -6.55 5.38 7.20
CA LEU A 84 -7.36 4.42 7.97
C LEU A 84 -8.84 4.82 8.01
N GLY A 85 -9.12 6.11 8.25
CA GLY A 85 -10.50 6.59 8.40
C GLY A 85 -11.28 6.62 7.09
N LYS A 86 -10.63 7.01 5.97
CA LYS A 86 -11.26 7.01 4.63
C LYS A 86 -10.96 5.75 3.81
N LYS A 87 -10.16 4.83 4.35
CA LYS A 87 -9.78 3.55 3.71
C LYS A 87 -9.19 3.73 2.31
N VAL A 88 -8.27 4.68 2.18
CA VAL A 88 -7.54 4.96 0.92
C VAL A 88 -6.11 4.43 0.98
N SER A 89 -5.44 4.33 -0.17
CA SER A 89 -4.03 3.94 -0.21
C SER A 89 -3.11 4.94 0.50
N GLY A 90 -1.91 4.51 0.89
CA GLY A 90 -0.91 5.39 1.53
C GLY A 90 -0.56 6.61 0.68
N GLY A 91 -0.41 6.46 -0.64
CA GLY A 91 -0.17 7.59 -1.55
C GLY A 91 -1.35 8.56 -1.62
N ALA A 92 -2.59 8.05 -1.64
CA ALA A 92 -3.79 8.88 -1.59
C ALA A 92 -3.94 9.60 -0.25
N ALA A 93 -3.63 8.94 0.86
CA ALA A 93 -3.65 9.52 2.20
C ALA A 93 -2.67 10.69 2.32
N LEU A 94 -1.44 10.55 1.83
CA LEU A 94 -0.47 11.65 1.78
C LEU A 94 -0.94 12.78 0.85
N SER A 95 -1.57 12.46 -0.27
CA SER A 95 -2.10 13.46 -1.20
C SER A 95 -3.23 14.30 -0.57
N LEU A 96 -4.14 13.66 0.16
CA LEU A 96 -5.20 14.34 0.92
C LEU A 96 -4.65 15.22 2.04
N LEU A 97 -3.62 14.75 2.76
CA LEU A 97 -2.89 15.58 3.72
C LEU A 97 -2.29 16.80 3.03
N LYS A 98 -1.56 16.63 1.92
CA LYS A 98 -0.96 17.77 1.20
C LYS A 98 -2.02 18.75 0.70
N ALA A 99 -3.18 18.26 0.27
CA ALA A 99 -4.31 19.09 -0.13
C ALA A 99 -4.85 19.94 1.05
N SER A 100 -4.91 19.40 2.27
CA SER A 100 -5.34 20.16 3.45
C SER A 100 -4.37 21.29 3.83
N LEU A 101 -3.10 21.18 3.41
CA LEU A 101 -2.07 22.20 3.65
C LEU A 101 -2.12 23.37 2.67
N ILE A 102 -2.85 23.28 1.55
CA ILE A 102 -2.86 24.31 0.50
C ILE A 102 -3.09 25.73 1.05
N PRO A 103 -4.11 26.00 1.90
CA PRO A 103 -4.36 27.36 2.42
C PRO A 103 -3.18 27.89 3.25
N ARG A 104 -2.52 27.02 4.02
CA ARG A 104 -1.35 27.39 4.83
C ARG A 104 -0.12 27.61 3.95
N ALA A 105 0.07 26.73 2.96
CA ALA A 105 1.17 26.79 2.01
C ALA A 105 1.13 28.06 1.15
N THR A 106 -0.06 28.54 0.78
CA THR A 106 -0.22 29.82 0.06
C THR A 106 0.09 31.04 0.94
N ALA A 107 -0.06 30.91 2.26
CA ALA A 107 0.15 32.00 3.20
C ALA A 107 1.58 32.06 3.79
N SER A 108 2.37 30.99 3.69
CA SER A 108 3.68 30.89 4.34
C SER A 108 4.66 30.00 3.57
N PRO A 109 5.88 30.49 3.25
CA PRO A 109 6.94 29.67 2.68
C PRO A 109 7.29 28.43 3.52
N SER A 110 7.24 28.54 4.84
CA SER A 110 7.53 27.42 5.74
C SER A 110 6.47 26.31 5.65
N ALA A 111 5.20 26.69 5.50
CA ALA A 111 4.12 25.72 5.29
C ALA A 111 4.15 25.13 3.86
N HIS A 112 4.59 25.92 2.88
CA HIS A 112 4.84 25.41 1.53
C HIS A 112 5.95 24.36 1.54
N LEU A 113 7.08 24.64 2.21
CA LEU A 113 8.16 23.69 2.39
C LEU A 113 7.69 22.40 3.06
N LEU A 114 6.84 22.50 4.08
CA LEU A 114 6.26 21.34 4.76
C LEU A 114 5.46 20.44 3.82
N ALA A 115 4.62 21.02 2.96
CA ALA A 115 3.87 20.26 1.97
C ALA A 115 4.77 19.59 0.92
N CYS A 116 5.88 20.25 0.54
CA CYS A 116 6.84 19.72 -0.43
C CYS A 116 7.77 18.64 0.15
N GLU A 117 8.20 18.76 1.40
CA GLU A 117 9.26 17.92 1.95
C GLU A 117 8.80 16.55 2.42
N LEU A 118 7.51 16.39 2.77
CA LEU A 118 6.94 15.10 3.18
C LEU A 118 6.77 14.19 1.97
N ASN A 119 7.40 13.01 2.01
CA ASN A 119 7.34 12.03 0.93
C ASN A 119 6.89 10.67 1.46
N PHE A 120 6.17 9.92 0.63
CA PHE A 120 5.83 8.52 0.86
C PHE A 120 6.85 7.66 0.11
N LEU A 121 7.70 6.95 0.84
CA LEU A 121 8.67 6.01 0.31
C LEU A 121 8.10 4.60 0.44
N GLY A 122 7.86 3.93 -0.69
CA GLY A 122 7.19 2.62 -0.77
C GLY A 122 6.19 2.59 -1.93
N ASP A 123 5.30 1.60 -1.95
CA ASP A 123 4.24 1.50 -2.95
C ASP A 123 3.07 2.47 -2.63
N PRO A 124 2.82 3.51 -3.45
CA PRO A 124 1.74 4.47 -3.19
C PRO A 124 0.33 3.86 -3.27
N THR A 125 0.18 2.67 -3.85
CA THR A 125 -1.09 1.94 -3.95
C THR A 125 -1.36 1.05 -2.74
N LEU A 126 -0.39 0.91 -1.83
CA LEU A 126 -0.51 0.12 -0.60
C LEU A 126 -1.72 0.56 0.23
N GLY A 127 -2.65 -0.36 0.47
CA GLY A 127 -3.74 -0.18 1.42
C GLY A 127 -3.23 -0.20 2.86
N LEU A 128 -3.57 0.81 3.66
CA LEU A 128 -3.21 0.83 5.08
C LEU A 128 -4.16 -0.06 5.89
N ARG A 129 -3.62 -0.77 6.87
CA ARG A 129 -4.38 -1.71 7.71
C ARG A 129 -4.14 -1.40 9.18
N GLU A 130 -5.23 -1.13 9.91
CA GLU A 130 -5.21 -0.95 11.36
C GLU A 130 -5.27 -2.30 12.09
N THR A 131 -6.04 -3.23 11.54
CA THR A 131 -6.29 -4.55 12.12
C THR A 131 -5.84 -5.65 11.17
N ALA A 132 -5.68 -6.86 11.71
CA ALA A 132 -5.41 -8.03 10.89
C ALA A 132 -6.58 -8.23 9.91
N PRO A 133 -6.32 -8.25 8.59
CA PRO A 133 -7.35 -8.47 7.59
C PRO A 133 -7.91 -9.90 7.70
N ARG A 134 -9.16 -10.07 7.30
CA ARG A 134 -9.80 -11.39 7.26
C ARG A 134 -9.43 -12.10 5.95
N THR A 135 -9.19 -13.40 5.99
CA THR A 135 -9.11 -14.19 4.75
C THR A 135 -10.52 -14.57 4.30
N PRO A 136 -11.00 -14.11 3.13
CA PRO A 136 -12.32 -14.44 2.65
C PRO A 136 -12.40 -15.88 2.15
N ALA A 137 -13.60 -16.46 2.23
CA ALA A 137 -13.89 -17.70 1.53
C ALA A 137 -14.15 -17.36 0.06
N VAL A 138 -13.42 -17.99 -0.85
CA VAL A 138 -13.59 -17.80 -2.31
C VAL A 138 -13.80 -19.16 -2.96
N LYS A 139 -14.81 -19.26 -3.82
CA LYS A 139 -15.13 -20.46 -4.58
C LYS A 139 -15.28 -20.11 -6.06
N GLY A 140 -14.82 -21.04 -6.89
CA GLY A 140 -14.99 -21.01 -8.32
C GLY A 140 -15.01 -22.45 -8.86
N PRO A 141 -15.25 -22.63 -10.16
CA PRO A 141 -15.17 -23.93 -10.79
C PRO A 141 -13.72 -24.47 -10.70
N ARG A 142 -13.59 -25.80 -10.68
CA ARG A 142 -12.27 -26.46 -10.65
C ARG A 142 -11.59 -26.47 -12.02
N GLU A 143 -12.37 -26.38 -13.07
CA GLU A 143 -11.94 -26.34 -14.47
C GLU A 143 -13.03 -25.65 -15.30
N LEU A 144 -12.65 -25.12 -16.45
CA LEU A 144 -13.58 -24.53 -17.42
C LEU A 144 -13.41 -25.20 -18.79
N PRO A 145 -14.50 -25.48 -19.52
CA PRO A 145 -14.38 -25.90 -20.90
C PRO A 145 -13.94 -24.73 -21.81
N PRO A 146 -13.42 -24.99 -23.01
CA PRO A 146 -13.24 -23.95 -24.01
C PRO A 146 -14.59 -23.43 -24.52
N GLY A 147 -14.65 -22.14 -24.86
CA GLY A 147 -15.77 -21.47 -25.51
C GLY A 147 -16.27 -20.22 -24.78
N ASN A 148 -17.48 -19.81 -25.14
CA ASN A 148 -18.19 -18.69 -24.53
C ASN A 148 -18.88 -19.14 -23.24
N LEU A 149 -18.49 -18.56 -22.11
CA LEU A 149 -18.94 -18.96 -20.78
C LEU A 149 -19.19 -17.74 -19.88
N SER A 150 -19.95 -17.98 -18.81
CA SER A 150 -20.05 -17.08 -17.67
C SER A 150 -19.31 -17.71 -16.49
N LEU A 151 -18.17 -17.15 -16.11
CA LEU A 151 -17.44 -17.57 -14.92
C LEU A 151 -18.03 -16.87 -13.70
N ILE A 152 -18.55 -17.66 -12.77
CA ILE A 152 -19.06 -17.16 -11.49
C ILE A 152 -18.00 -17.40 -10.42
N ILE A 153 -17.65 -16.34 -9.72
CA ILE A 153 -16.78 -16.36 -8.54
C ILE A 153 -17.63 -15.99 -7.34
N GLU A 154 -17.77 -16.93 -6.42
CA GLU A 154 -18.48 -16.73 -5.17
C GLU A 154 -17.49 -16.34 -4.09
N SER A 155 -17.78 -15.29 -3.31
CA SER A 155 -16.99 -14.97 -2.12
C SER A 155 -17.84 -14.39 -1.01
N ASP A 156 -17.33 -14.44 0.23
CA ASP A 156 -17.94 -13.72 1.36
C ASP A 156 -17.32 -12.33 1.57
N ALA A 157 -16.75 -11.74 0.52
CA ALA A 157 -16.06 -10.46 0.53
C ALA A 157 -16.80 -9.41 -0.33
N PRO A 158 -17.87 -8.79 0.17
CA PRO A 158 -18.60 -7.76 -0.57
C PRO A 158 -17.70 -6.56 -0.90
N HIS A 159 -17.98 -5.91 -2.03
CA HIS A 159 -17.22 -4.77 -2.55
C HIS A 159 -15.70 -5.00 -2.71
N SER A 160 -15.27 -6.26 -2.75
CA SER A 160 -13.87 -6.63 -3.01
C SER A 160 -13.52 -6.43 -4.49
N ILE A 161 -12.25 -6.17 -4.75
CA ILE A 161 -11.69 -6.12 -6.10
C ILE A 161 -11.41 -7.55 -6.52
N VAL A 162 -12.05 -7.98 -7.62
CA VAL A 162 -11.82 -9.27 -8.24
C VAL A 162 -11.14 -9.04 -9.59
N SER A 163 -9.92 -9.52 -9.71
CA SER A 163 -9.15 -9.50 -10.96
C SER A 163 -9.15 -10.87 -11.62
N LEU A 164 -9.25 -10.87 -12.94
CA LEU A 164 -9.14 -12.03 -13.81
C LEU A 164 -7.95 -11.85 -14.72
N GLN A 165 -7.03 -12.80 -14.67
CA GLN A 165 -5.83 -12.86 -15.49
C GLN A 165 -5.78 -14.19 -16.22
N ASP A 166 -5.18 -14.21 -17.40
CA ASP A 166 -4.80 -15.43 -18.12
C ASP A 166 -3.28 -15.44 -18.37
N ASP A 167 -2.80 -16.37 -19.19
CA ASP A 167 -1.39 -16.49 -19.54
C ASP A 167 -0.84 -15.27 -20.33
N PHE A 168 -1.73 -14.43 -20.87
CA PHE A 168 -1.38 -13.22 -21.63
C PHE A 168 -1.48 -11.94 -20.80
N GLY A 169 -2.13 -11.99 -19.63
CA GLY A 169 -2.11 -10.94 -18.64
C GLY A 169 -3.47 -10.61 -18.05
N LEU A 170 -3.65 -9.36 -17.63
CA LEU A 170 -4.88 -8.89 -17.00
C LEU A 170 -6.01 -8.76 -18.02
N TYR A 171 -7.02 -9.61 -17.89
CA TYR A 171 -8.20 -9.61 -18.75
C TYR A 171 -9.29 -8.65 -18.25
N ALA A 172 -9.60 -8.70 -16.94
CA ALA A 172 -10.64 -7.87 -16.35
C ALA A 172 -10.42 -7.59 -14.86
N VAL A 173 -10.97 -6.47 -14.39
CA VAL A 173 -11.08 -6.14 -12.97
C VAL A 173 -12.49 -5.61 -12.73
N THR A 174 -13.14 -6.09 -11.67
CA THR A 174 -14.45 -5.60 -11.25
C THR A 174 -14.57 -5.63 -9.74
N LEU A 175 -15.64 -5.03 -9.21
CA LEU A 175 -16.03 -5.17 -7.82
C LEU A 175 -17.04 -6.31 -7.67
N SER A 176 -16.94 -7.04 -6.58
CA SER A 176 -17.98 -7.97 -6.15
C SER A 176 -19.22 -7.23 -5.66
N ASP A 177 -20.38 -7.84 -5.85
CA ASP A 177 -21.66 -7.32 -5.37
C ASP A 177 -21.79 -7.34 -3.83
N GLU A 178 -22.97 -6.96 -3.33
CA GLU A 178 -23.31 -6.96 -1.89
C GLU A 178 -23.23 -8.35 -1.24
N SER A 179 -23.32 -9.42 -2.04
CA SER A 179 -23.17 -10.79 -1.56
C SER A 179 -21.73 -11.29 -1.66
N GLY A 180 -20.82 -10.51 -2.26
CA GLY A 180 -19.43 -10.88 -2.51
C GLY A 180 -19.21 -11.66 -3.82
N ASN A 181 -20.20 -11.71 -4.71
CA ASN A 181 -20.12 -12.49 -5.94
C ASN A 181 -19.74 -11.63 -7.16
N VAL A 182 -19.13 -12.27 -8.15
CA VAL A 182 -18.82 -11.68 -9.46
C VAL A 182 -19.16 -12.66 -10.58
N VAL A 183 -19.63 -12.12 -11.70
CA VAL A 183 -19.79 -12.85 -12.95
C VAL A 183 -18.92 -12.22 -14.03
N PHE A 184 -18.04 -13.01 -14.64
CA PHE A 184 -17.24 -12.62 -15.79
C PHE A 184 -17.77 -13.26 -17.08
N PRO A 185 -18.11 -12.46 -18.11
CA PRO A 185 -18.28 -13.00 -19.45
C PRO A 185 -16.89 -13.33 -20.03
N LEU A 186 -16.72 -14.58 -20.44
CA LEU A 186 -15.46 -15.10 -20.98
C LEU A 186 -15.68 -15.73 -22.35
N ASN A 187 -14.68 -15.55 -23.21
CA ASN A 187 -14.52 -16.35 -24.42
C ASN A 187 -13.11 -16.94 -24.40
N VAL A 188 -13.00 -18.21 -24.03
CA VAL A 188 -11.71 -18.88 -23.97
C VAL A 188 -11.58 -19.83 -25.16
N VAL A 189 -10.70 -19.51 -26.09
CA VAL A 189 -10.59 -20.23 -27.38
C VAL A 189 -9.47 -21.29 -27.40
N GLU A 190 -8.59 -21.27 -26.40
CA GLU A 190 -7.42 -22.16 -26.32
C GLU A 190 -7.23 -22.69 -24.89
N GLU A 191 -6.50 -23.80 -24.73
CA GLU A 191 -6.09 -24.28 -23.40
C GLU A 191 -5.25 -23.21 -22.70
N SER A 192 -5.65 -22.83 -21.49
CA SER A 192 -4.99 -21.76 -20.74
C SER A 192 -5.20 -21.94 -19.24
N THR A 193 -4.54 -21.10 -18.45
CA THR A 193 -4.79 -21.02 -17.01
C THR A 193 -5.36 -19.67 -16.63
N ILE A 194 -6.58 -19.66 -16.09
CA ILE A 194 -7.19 -18.45 -15.54
C ILE A 194 -6.78 -18.30 -14.07
N THR A 195 -6.27 -17.13 -13.72
CA THR A 195 -5.97 -16.73 -12.35
C THR A 195 -7.00 -15.69 -11.90
N ILE A 196 -7.72 -16.00 -10.82
CA ILE A 196 -8.66 -15.08 -10.17
C ILE A 196 -8.06 -14.64 -8.85
N THR A 197 -7.90 -13.34 -8.63
CA THR A 197 -7.50 -12.80 -7.33
C THR A 197 -8.62 -11.93 -6.77
N VAL A 198 -9.13 -12.30 -5.61
CA VAL A 198 -10.06 -11.51 -4.79
C VAL A 198 -9.26 -10.79 -3.72
N SER A 199 -9.39 -9.47 -3.64
CA SER A 199 -8.62 -8.64 -2.71
C SER A 199 -9.38 -7.39 -2.27
N GLY A 200 -8.98 -6.77 -1.16
CA GLY A 200 -9.58 -5.51 -0.73
C GLY A 200 -8.93 -4.95 0.54
N PRO A 201 -9.34 -3.75 0.98
CA PRO A 201 -8.76 -3.10 2.16
C PRO A 201 -8.85 -3.96 3.43
N GLU A 202 -9.97 -4.65 3.60
CA GLU A 202 -10.29 -5.46 4.79
C GLU A 202 -9.88 -6.94 4.65
N TYR A 203 -9.38 -7.35 3.49
CA TYR A 203 -9.24 -8.76 3.12
C TYR A 203 -7.80 -9.13 2.77
N ASN A 204 -7.38 -10.32 3.19
CA ASN A 204 -6.23 -10.97 2.57
C ASN A 204 -6.57 -11.31 1.13
N ALA A 205 -5.59 -11.16 0.24
CA ALA A 205 -5.77 -11.58 -1.14
C ALA A 205 -5.89 -13.11 -1.20
N VAL A 206 -6.89 -13.61 -1.91
CA VAL A 206 -7.08 -15.05 -2.18
C VAL A 206 -7.03 -15.25 -3.67
N THR A 207 -6.21 -16.20 -4.12
CA THR A 207 -6.02 -16.51 -5.53
C THR A 207 -6.52 -17.91 -5.84
N LEU A 208 -7.35 -18.03 -6.87
CA LEU A 208 -7.76 -19.29 -7.49
C LEU A 208 -7.07 -19.45 -8.84
N THR A 209 -6.68 -20.67 -9.17
CA THR A 209 -6.12 -21.05 -10.46
C THR A 209 -7.07 -22.06 -11.09
N ILE A 210 -7.62 -21.73 -12.25
CA ILE A 210 -8.66 -22.50 -12.94
C ILE A 210 -8.13 -22.87 -14.32
N PRO A 211 -7.78 -24.15 -14.56
CA PRO A 211 -7.38 -24.61 -15.88
C PRO A 211 -8.57 -24.60 -16.86
N VAL A 212 -8.27 -24.26 -18.12
CA VAL A 212 -9.21 -24.36 -19.23
C VAL A 212 -8.84 -25.54 -20.12
N ARG A 213 -9.74 -26.52 -20.24
CA ARG A 213 -9.54 -27.79 -20.96
C ARG A 213 -10.83 -28.32 -21.55
#